data_AF-X1M6Y6-F1
#
_entry.id   AF-X1M6Y6-F1
#
_cell.length_a   1.000
_cell.length_b   1.000
_cell.length_c   1.000
_cell.angle_alpha   90.00
_cell.angle_beta   90.00
_cell.angle_gamma   90.00
#
_symmetry.space_group_name_H-M   'P 1'
#
loop_
_entity.id
_entity.type
_entity.pdbx_description
1 polymer ?
#
loop_
_entity_poly.entity_id
_entity_poly.type
_entity_poly.pdbx_seq_one_letter_code
_entity_poly.pdbx_strand_id
1 'polypeptide(L)'
;LVFSGNEGLYLREEVRFLISFLRSVANFDDSVSFYHLSISPTYQLSVRDLTLCMNYASRRNRSLFYVFSHLSGIPELEEEVSPEGKTIIDRVIRDLGEYADLSIKRSTGEVLYEFITKNGYLKRLISSPSPSDEEKVKNIARFFDIIRSTSIINCEIFLGRFPPQSRALVK
;
A
#
# COMPACT_ATOMS: atom_id res chain seq x y z
N LEU A 1 5.75 19.12 -26.65
CA LEU A 1 5.14 19.76 -25.47
C LEU A 1 5.76 19.14 -24.23
N VAL A 2 6.61 19.90 -23.53
CA VAL A 2 7.35 19.45 -22.35
C VAL A 2 6.46 19.69 -21.13
N PHE A 3 5.95 18.63 -20.51
CA PHE A 3 5.25 18.72 -19.22
C PHE A 3 6.29 18.98 -18.12
N SER A 4 6.56 20.26 -17.83
CA SER A 4 7.34 20.67 -16.65
C SER A 4 6.40 20.92 -15.48
N GLY A 5 5.92 19.84 -14.87
CA GLY A 5 5.11 19.90 -13.66
C GLY A 5 5.05 18.54 -12.94
N ASN A 6 4.84 18.56 -11.62
CA ASN A 6 4.71 17.34 -10.80
C ASN A 6 3.55 16.43 -11.26
N GLU A 7 2.61 16.93 -12.05
CA GLU A 7 1.46 16.16 -12.57
C GLU A 7 1.88 14.92 -13.37
N GLY A 8 2.93 15.02 -14.19
CA GLY A 8 3.44 13.87 -14.94
C GLY A 8 4.09 12.81 -14.05
N LEU A 9 4.62 13.22 -12.89
CA LEU A 9 5.28 12.33 -11.94
C LEU A 9 4.26 11.44 -11.21
N TYR A 10 3.13 12.00 -10.76
CA TYR A 10 2.10 11.24 -10.06
C TYR A 10 1.39 10.20 -10.94
N LEU A 11 1.52 10.31 -12.27
CA LEU A 11 1.03 9.34 -13.24
C LEU A 11 2.01 8.20 -13.54
N ARG A 12 3.21 8.21 -12.95
CA ARG A 12 4.18 7.11 -13.11
C ARG A 12 3.78 5.92 -12.24
N GLU A 13 4.01 4.71 -12.74
CA GLU A 13 3.56 3.48 -12.08
C GLU A 13 4.19 3.28 -10.70
N GLU A 14 5.48 3.57 -10.59
CA GLU A 14 6.26 3.52 -9.37
C GLU A 14 5.76 4.54 -8.36
N VAL A 15 5.41 5.76 -8.80
CA VAL A 15 4.90 6.81 -7.91
C VAL A 15 3.48 6.49 -7.46
N ARG A 16 2.60 6.01 -8.35
CA ARG A 16 1.26 5.53 -7.97
C ARG A 16 1.34 4.41 -6.95
N PHE A 17 2.25 3.46 -7.11
CA PHE A 17 2.48 2.39 -6.15
C PHE A 17 2.84 2.93 -4.76
N LEU A 18 3.77 3.89 -4.68
CA LEU A 18 4.14 4.53 -3.41
C LEU A 18 2.98 5.32 -2.79
N ILE A 19 2.18 6.02 -3.60
CA ILE A 19 0.98 6.72 -3.15
C ILE A 19 -0.07 5.74 -2.62
N SER A 20 -0.32 4.65 -3.35
CA SER A 20 -1.26 3.60 -2.94
C SER A 20 -0.84 2.98 -1.59
N PHE A 21 0.45 2.76 -1.37
CA PHE A 21 0.97 2.34 -0.07
C PHE A 21 0.65 3.38 1.02
N LEU A 22 1.05 4.64 0.85
CA LEU A 22 0.85 5.69 1.85
C LEU A 22 -0.64 5.89 2.19
N ARG A 23 -1.51 5.86 1.17
CA ARG A 23 -2.96 5.96 1.35
C ARG A 23 -3.53 4.76 2.09
N SER A 24 -3.04 3.55 1.80
CA SER A 24 -3.47 2.34 2.51
C SER A 24 -3.07 2.39 3.97
N VAL A 25 -1.88 2.91 4.31
CA VAL A 25 -1.44 3.05 5.70
C VAL A 25 -2.26 4.13 6.43
N ALA A 26 -2.56 5.25 5.74
CA ALA A 26 -3.27 6.38 6.34
C ALA A 26 -4.79 6.18 6.45
N ASN A 27 -5.38 5.32 5.62
CA ASN A 27 -6.82 5.06 5.58
C ASN A 27 -7.12 3.61 5.13
N PHE A 28 -7.42 2.73 6.09
CA PHE A 28 -7.79 1.34 5.82
C PHE A 28 -9.09 1.17 5.03
N ASP A 29 -9.95 2.18 4.97
CA ASP A 29 -11.17 2.12 4.17
C ASP A 29 -10.95 2.48 2.68
N ASP A 30 -9.76 2.96 2.30
CA ASP A 30 -9.40 3.21 0.90
C ASP A 30 -9.13 1.88 0.15
N SER A 31 -10.21 1.22 -0.22
CA SER A 31 -10.18 -0.07 -0.91
C SER A 31 -9.53 0.00 -2.30
N VAL A 32 -9.53 1.18 -2.95
CA VAL A 32 -8.90 1.37 -4.26
C VAL A 32 -7.37 1.36 -4.11
N SER A 33 -6.85 2.14 -3.17
CA SER A 33 -5.40 2.15 -2.88
C SER A 33 -4.93 0.79 -2.40
N PHE A 34 -5.73 0.14 -1.55
CA PHE A 34 -5.41 -1.18 -1.00
C PHE A 34 -5.45 -2.29 -2.06
N TYR A 35 -6.38 -2.21 -3.02
CA TYR A 35 -6.41 -3.08 -4.20
C TYR A 35 -5.11 -2.97 -5.01
N HIS A 36 -4.69 -1.74 -5.34
CA HIS A 36 -3.46 -1.51 -6.10
C HIS A 36 -2.21 -1.98 -5.36
N LEU A 37 -2.17 -1.82 -4.04
CA LEU A 37 -1.10 -2.36 -3.20
C LEU A 37 -1.06 -3.89 -3.27
N SER A 38 -2.22 -4.55 -3.17
CA SER A 38 -2.32 -6.02 -3.11
C SER A 38 -1.87 -6.72 -4.39
N ILE A 39 -2.14 -6.13 -5.57
CA ILE A 39 -1.68 -6.67 -6.87
C ILE A 39 -0.25 -6.25 -7.22
N SER A 40 0.36 -5.36 -6.44
CA SER A 40 1.67 -4.81 -6.76
C SER A 40 2.73 -5.91 -6.86
N PRO A 41 3.88 -5.64 -7.51
CA PRO A 41 4.99 -6.60 -7.60
C PRO A 41 5.52 -7.08 -6.24
N THR A 42 5.15 -6.42 -5.13
CA THR A 42 5.49 -6.83 -3.77
C THR A 42 4.64 -8.00 -3.29
N TYR A 43 3.32 -7.89 -3.44
CA TYR A 43 2.38 -8.85 -2.84
C TYR A 43 1.87 -9.88 -3.84
N GLN A 44 1.65 -9.46 -5.10
CA GLN A 44 1.27 -10.33 -6.22
C GLN A 44 0.03 -11.20 -5.92
N LEU A 45 -0.95 -10.66 -5.18
CA LEU A 45 -2.21 -11.35 -4.97
C LEU A 45 -2.91 -11.58 -6.31
N SER A 46 -3.43 -12.78 -6.52
CA SER A 46 -4.09 -13.12 -7.77
C SER A 46 -5.30 -12.21 -8.01
N VAL A 47 -5.49 -11.80 -9.27
CA VAL A 47 -6.63 -10.94 -9.64
C VAL A 47 -7.96 -11.65 -9.33
N ARG A 48 -8.01 -12.99 -9.47
CA ARG A 48 -9.18 -13.80 -9.12
C ARG A 48 -9.55 -13.64 -7.65
N ASP A 49 -8.62 -13.93 -6.74
CA ASP A 49 -8.89 -13.94 -5.29
C ASP A 49 -9.22 -12.53 -4.79
N LEU A 50 -8.50 -11.53 -5.29
CA LEU A 50 -8.78 -10.13 -4.97
C LEU A 50 -10.16 -9.69 -5.47
N THR A 51 -10.58 -10.13 -6.66
CA THR A 51 -11.91 -9.82 -7.21
C THR A 51 -13.02 -10.46 -6.39
N LEU A 52 -12.84 -11.70 -5.91
CA LEU A 52 -13.77 -12.37 -5.00
C LEU A 52 -13.97 -11.54 -3.73
N CYS A 53 -12.87 -11.13 -3.10
CA CYS A 53 -12.89 -10.31 -1.89
C CYS A 53 -13.54 -8.94 -2.13
N MET A 54 -13.21 -8.26 -3.23
CA MET A 54 -13.79 -6.96 -3.59
C MET A 54 -15.30 -7.03 -3.85
N ASN A 55 -15.76 -8.07 -4.54
CA ASN A 55 -17.18 -8.27 -4.79
C ASN A 55 -17.95 -8.50 -3.49
N TYR A 56 -17.38 -9.29 -2.57
CA TYR A 56 -17.95 -9.50 -1.24
C TYR A 56 -18.00 -8.18 -0.46
N ALA A 57 -16.90 -7.45 -0.43
CA ALA A 57 -16.78 -6.15 0.25
C ALA A 57 -17.86 -5.17 -0.22
N SER A 58 -18.00 -5.02 -1.54
CA SER A 58 -18.99 -4.14 -2.17
C SER A 58 -20.43 -4.52 -1.81
N ARG A 59 -20.80 -5.80 -1.92
CA ARG A 59 -22.16 -6.28 -1.59
C ARG A 59 -22.55 -6.07 -0.12
N ARG A 60 -21.56 -6.08 0.78
CA ARG A 60 -21.78 -5.92 2.22
C ARG A 60 -21.49 -4.51 2.73
N ASN A 61 -21.18 -3.58 1.84
CA ASN A 61 -20.76 -2.21 2.18
C ASN A 61 -19.63 -2.19 3.22
N ARG A 62 -18.61 -3.01 2.98
CA ARG A 62 -17.39 -3.11 3.80
C ARG A 62 -16.17 -2.72 2.99
N SER A 63 -15.11 -2.30 3.66
CA SER A 63 -13.82 -2.08 3.03
C SER A 63 -13.12 -3.40 2.71
N LEU A 64 -12.23 -3.39 1.73
CA LEU A 64 -11.40 -4.55 1.40
C LEU A 64 -10.52 -4.97 2.59
N PHE A 65 -10.02 -4.01 3.37
CA PHE A 65 -9.27 -4.28 4.61
C PHE A 65 -10.10 -5.09 5.61
N TYR A 66 -11.38 -4.74 5.80
CA TYR A 66 -12.27 -5.51 6.68
C TYR A 66 -12.39 -6.95 6.20
N VAL A 67 -12.61 -7.16 4.90
CA VAL A 67 -12.78 -8.51 4.33
C VAL A 67 -11.52 -9.35 4.52
N PHE A 68 -10.34 -8.79 4.22
CA PHE A 68 -9.07 -9.47 4.43
C PHE A 68 -8.82 -9.83 5.90
N SER A 69 -9.15 -8.92 6.83
CA SER A 69 -8.97 -9.14 8.27
C SER A 69 -9.90 -10.20 8.87
N HIS A 70 -11.00 -10.54 8.18
CA HIS A 70 -12.02 -11.49 8.66
C HIS A 70 -12.20 -12.67 7.73
N LEU A 71 -11.25 -12.92 6.82
CA LEU A 71 -11.42 -13.87 5.72
C LEU A 71 -11.75 -15.28 6.21
N SER A 72 -11.07 -15.75 7.25
CA SER A 72 -11.31 -17.06 7.89
C SER A 72 -12.68 -17.18 8.57
N GLY A 73 -13.31 -16.05 8.91
CA GLY A 73 -14.66 -15.98 9.46
C GLY A 73 -15.77 -15.84 8.40
N ILE A 74 -15.42 -15.82 7.11
CA ILE A 74 -16.36 -15.68 5.99
C ILE A 74 -16.35 -16.99 5.20
N PRO A 75 -17.28 -17.93 5.48
CA PRO A 75 -17.27 -19.26 4.85
C PRO A 75 -17.22 -19.23 3.32
N GLU A 76 -17.95 -18.29 2.69
CA GLU A 76 -18.02 -18.19 1.23
C GLU A 76 -16.67 -17.79 0.60
N LEU A 77 -15.83 -17.05 1.31
CA LEU A 77 -14.49 -16.66 0.85
C LEU A 77 -13.42 -17.64 1.31
N GLU A 78 -13.58 -18.20 2.50
CA GLU A 78 -12.66 -19.19 3.05
C GLU A 78 -12.58 -20.44 2.15
N GLU A 79 -13.69 -20.85 1.52
CA GLU A 79 -13.67 -21.98 0.60
C GLU A 79 -13.14 -21.63 -0.80
N GLU A 80 -13.39 -20.41 -1.28
CA GLU A 80 -13.15 -20.00 -2.67
C GLU A 80 -11.78 -19.35 -2.92
N VAL A 81 -11.22 -18.70 -1.91
CA VAL A 81 -9.90 -18.03 -2.00
C VAL A 81 -8.81 -19.09 -1.91
N SER A 82 -7.88 -19.04 -2.85
CA SER A 82 -6.77 -20.00 -2.91
C SER A 82 -5.92 -20.00 -1.63
N PRO A 83 -5.31 -21.14 -1.23
CA PRO A 83 -4.39 -21.20 -0.09
C PRO A 83 -3.23 -20.19 -0.20
N GLU A 84 -2.70 -20.01 -1.40
CA GLU A 84 -1.66 -19.01 -1.69
C GLU A 84 -2.21 -17.60 -1.49
N GLY A 85 -3.42 -17.32 -1.96
CA GLY A 85 -4.13 -16.06 -1.78
C GLY A 85 -4.30 -15.71 -0.30
N LYS A 86 -4.73 -16.67 0.53
CA LYS A 86 -4.86 -16.50 1.99
C LYS A 86 -3.52 -16.11 2.63
N THR A 87 -2.45 -16.84 2.29
CA THR A 87 -1.10 -16.57 2.79
C THR A 87 -0.63 -15.16 2.41
N ILE A 88 -0.92 -14.71 1.20
CA ILE A 88 -0.59 -13.36 0.74
C ILE A 88 -1.44 -12.32 1.49
N ILE A 89 -2.74 -12.56 1.66
CA ILE A 89 -3.66 -11.67 2.38
C ILE A 89 -3.21 -11.47 3.83
N ASP A 90 -2.87 -12.55 4.54
CA ASP A 90 -2.37 -12.48 5.92
C ASP A 90 -1.10 -11.63 6.00
N ARG A 91 -0.17 -11.83 5.05
CA ARG A 91 1.06 -11.03 4.96
C ARG A 91 0.76 -9.56 4.70
N VAL A 92 -0.16 -9.25 3.78
CA VAL A 92 -0.56 -7.85 3.46
C VAL A 92 -1.12 -7.17 4.71
N ILE A 93 -2.03 -7.83 5.45
CA ILE A 93 -2.66 -7.25 6.64
C ILE A 93 -1.64 -7.03 7.76
N ARG A 94 -0.79 -8.03 8.02
CA ARG A 94 0.28 -7.91 9.00
C ARG A 94 1.22 -6.76 8.67
N ASP A 95 1.73 -6.72 7.44
CA ASP A 95 2.66 -5.67 7.02
C ASP A 95 2.00 -4.28 7.11
N LEU A 96 0.74 -4.14 6.69
CA LEU A 96 0.03 -2.87 6.75
C LEU A 96 -0.16 -2.40 8.21
N GLY A 97 -0.45 -3.33 9.13
CA GLY A 97 -0.50 -3.05 10.57
C GLY A 97 0.85 -2.57 11.12
N GLU A 98 1.94 -3.25 10.76
CA GLU A 98 3.30 -2.84 11.15
C GLU A 98 3.64 -1.42 10.66
N TYR A 99 3.32 -1.08 9.42
CA TYR A 99 3.58 0.27 8.88
C TYR A 99 2.67 1.34 9.50
N ALA A 100 1.42 1.00 9.81
CA ALA A 100 0.52 1.90 10.53
C ALA A 100 1.06 2.22 11.93
N ASP A 101 1.52 1.21 12.68
CA ASP A 101 2.16 1.42 13.98
C ASP A 101 3.47 2.22 13.87
N LEU A 102 4.26 1.97 12.82
CA LEU A 102 5.49 2.72 12.55
C LEU A 102 5.19 4.20 12.28
N SER A 103 4.09 4.51 11.58
CA SER A 103 3.70 5.87 11.23
C SER A 103 3.37 6.77 12.42
N ILE A 104 3.08 6.18 13.59
CA ILE A 104 2.89 6.93 14.84
C ILE A 104 4.21 7.51 15.35
N LYS A 105 5.34 6.84 15.06
CA LYS A 105 6.66 7.15 15.64
C LYS A 105 7.63 7.78 14.65
N ARG A 106 7.32 7.75 13.36
CA ARG A 106 8.22 8.08 12.26
C ARG A 106 7.55 9.01 11.26
N SER A 107 8.35 9.82 10.58
CA SER A 107 7.86 10.66 9.49
C SER A 107 7.36 9.82 8.30
N THR A 108 6.48 10.41 7.48
CA THR A 108 5.99 9.77 6.24
C THR A 108 7.13 9.30 5.33
N GLY A 109 8.20 10.09 5.23
CA GLY A 109 9.39 9.73 4.45
C GLY A 109 10.12 8.51 4.99
N GLU A 110 10.29 8.41 6.31
CA GLU A 110 10.91 7.24 6.95
C GLU A 110 10.07 5.98 6.77
N VAL A 111 8.75 6.06 6.97
CA VAL A 111 7.84 4.91 6.75
C VAL A 111 7.89 4.43 5.31
N LEU A 112 7.88 5.35 4.35
CA LEU A 112 7.97 5.02 2.93
C LEU A 112 9.32 4.39 2.58
N TYR A 113 10.41 4.90 3.16
CA TYR A 113 11.75 4.37 2.95
C TYR A 113 11.91 2.95 3.47
N GLU A 114 11.39 2.66 4.66
CA GLU A 114 11.35 1.30 5.22
C GLU A 114 10.57 0.35 4.30
N PHE A 115 9.41 0.79 3.81
CA PHE A 115 8.58 0.00 2.90
C PHE A 115 9.29 -0.43 1.62
N ILE A 116 9.91 0.51 0.91
CA ILE A 116 10.60 0.21 -0.37
C ILE A 116 11.86 -0.63 -0.20
N THR A 117 12.50 -0.53 0.98
CA THR A 117 13.74 -1.23 1.30
C THR A 117 13.44 -2.67 1.73
N LYS A 118 12.50 -2.87 2.67
CA LYS A 118 12.10 -4.20 3.18
C LYS A 118 11.55 -5.10 2.07
N ASN A 119 10.76 -4.54 1.16
CA ASN A 119 10.11 -5.31 0.09
C ASN A 119 11.00 -5.60 -1.12
N GLY A 120 12.27 -5.17 -1.10
CA GLY A 120 13.23 -5.45 -2.18
C GLY A 120 12.91 -4.77 -3.51
N TYR A 121 11.88 -3.90 -3.57
CA TYR A 121 11.47 -3.17 -4.77
C TYR A 121 12.64 -2.33 -5.31
N LEU A 122 13.26 -1.54 -4.42
CA LEU A 122 14.40 -0.71 -4.79
C LEU A 122 15.62 -1.56 -5.17
N LYS A 123 15.89 -2.64 -4.43
CA LYS A 123 16.99 -3.57 -4.73
C LYS A 123 16.85 -4.19 -6.13
N ARG A 124 15.63 -4.53 -6.56
CA ARG A 124 15.36 -5.06 -7.89
C ARG A 124 15.68 -4.05 -8.99
N LEU A 125 15.31 -2.78 -8.81
CA LEU A 125 15.59 -1.73 -9.80
C LEU A 125 17.10 -1.47 -9.98
N ILE A 126 17.90 -1.69 -8.92
CA ILE A 126 19.34 -1.36 -8.92
C ILE A 126 20.23 -2.56 -9.30
N SER A 127 19.76 -3.80 -9.14
CA SER A 127 20.60 -5.00 -9.35
C SER A 127 21.03 -5.24 -10.80
N SER A 128 20.25 -4.83 -11.80
CA SER A 128 20.60 -4.90 -13.23
C SER A 128 19.76 -3.88 -14.01
N PRO A 129 20.10 -2.58 -13.92
CA PRO A 129 19.21 -1.52 -14.36
C PRO A 129 19.11 -1.47 -15.89
N SER A 130 17.89 -1.53 -16.40
CA SER A 130 17.58 -1.06 -17.75
C SER A 130 17.44 0.48 -17.75
N PRO A 131 17.47 1.16 -18.91
CA PRO A 131 17.16 2.60 -18.98
C PRO A 131 15.78 2.95 -18.37
N SER A 132 14.83 2.00 -18.41
CA SER A 132 13.51 2.16 -17.78
C SER A 132 13.61 2.13 -16.24
N ASP A 133 14.44 1.26 -15.69
CA ASP A 133 14.62 1.14 -14.24
C ASP A 133 15.36 2.35 -13.66
N GLU A 134 16.34 2.90 -14.38
CA GLU A 134 17.01 4.14 -13.99
C GLU A 134 16.02 5.31 -13.91
N GLU A 135 15.08 5.41 -14.86
CA GLU A 135 14.06 6.46 -14.85
C GLU A 135 13.10 6.28 -13.66
N LYS A 136 12.71 5.04 -13.32
CA LYS A 136 11.92 4.75 -12.12
C LYS A 136 12.64 5.19 -10.85
N VAL A 137 13.93 4.89 -10.72
CA VAL A 137 14.74 5.33 -9.57
C VAL A 137 14.78 6.87 -9.47
N LYS A 138 14.95 7.58 -10.60
CA LYS A 138 14.91 9.05 -10.64
C LYS A 138 13.54 9.59 -10.21
N ASN A 139 12.45 8.98 -10.66
CA ASN A 139 11.09 9.40 -10.29
C ASN A 139 10.81 9.17 -8.80
N ILE A 140 11.25 8.03 -8.24
CA ILE A 140 11.15 7.74 -6.82
C ILE A 140 11.93 8.79 -6.02
N ALA A 141 13.17 9.11 -6.41
CA ALA A 141 13.97 10.14 -5.74
C ALA A 141 13.27 11.51 -5.73
N ARG A 142 12.74 11.95 -6.88
CA ARG A 142 11.96 13.20 -6.97
C ARG A 142 10.72 13.17 -6.07
N PHE A 143 10.04 12.03 -5.97
CA PHE A 143 8.89 11.88 -5.09
C PHE A 143 9.27 11.99 -3.59
N PHE A 144 10.42 11.43 -3.18
CA PHE A 144 10.94 11.63 -1.83
C PHE A 144 11.27 13.09 -1.52
N ASP A 145 11.80 13.83 -2.48
CA ASP A 145 12.09 15.26 -2.30
C ASP A 145 10.80 16.06 -2.09
N ILE A 146 9.71 15.71 -2.79
CA ILE A 146 8.36 16.29 -2.56
C ILE A 146 7.83 15.94 -1.17
N ILE A 147 7.98 14.70 -0.72
CA ILE A 147 7.55 14.30 0.63
C ILE A 147 8.34 15.08 1.68
N ARG A 148 9.66 15.23 1.51
CA ARG A 148 10.52 15.96 2.44
C ARG A 148 10.09 17.43 2.53
N SER A 149 9.82 18.09 1.40
CA SER A 149 9.38 19.49 1.38
C SER A 149 8.00 19.67 2.00
N THR A 150 7.10 18.70 1.83
CA THR A 150 5.73 18.76 2.40
C THR A 150 5.71 18.40 3.90
N SER A 151 6.59 17.51 4.36
CA SER A 151 6.67 17.09 5.77
C SER A 151 7.11 18.22 6.70
N ILE A 152 7.86 19.19 6.17
CA ILE A 152 8.22 20.43 6.90
C ILE A 152 6.97 21.29 7.17
N ILE A 153 5.88 21.10 6.42
CA ILE A 153 4.68 21.96 6.44
C ILE A 153 3.51 21.30 7.22
N ASN A 154 3.46 19.98 7.36
CA ASN A 154 2.24 19.23 7.76
C ASN A 154 2.36 18.37 9.03
N CYS A 155 3.02 18.87 10.09
CA CYS A 155 3.20 18.12 11.34
C CYS A 155 1.90 17.79 12.12
N GLU A 156 0.72 18.27 11.70
CA GLU A 156 -0.55 18.13 12.46
C GLU A 156 -1.55 17.06 11.95
N ILE A 157 -1.44 16.55 10.71
CA ILE A 157 -2.58 15.84 10.09
C ILE A 157 -2.61 14.32 10.36
N PHE A 158 -1.49 13.69 10.72
CA PHE A 158 -1.40 12.22 10.80
C PHE A 158 -1.99 11.62 12.09
N LEU A 159 -2.14 12.39 13.17
CA LEU A 159 -2.59 11.89 14.47
C LEU A 159 -4.12 11.80 14.63
N GLY A 160 -4.90 12.33 13.68
CA GLY A 160 -6.36 12.49 13.83
C GLY A 160 -7.25 11.46 13.14
N ARG A 161 -6.70 10.44 12.44
CA ARG A 161 -7.50 9.57 11.54
C ARG A 161 -7.50 8.07 11.87
N PHE A 162 -6.90 7.63 12.98
CA PHE A 162 -6.98 6.21 13.37
C PHE A 162 -8.24 5.96 14.23
N PRO A 163 -9.27 5.26 13.71
CA PRO A 163 -10.36 4.79 14.56
C PRO A 163 -9.81 3.78 15.58
N PRO A 164 -10.18 3.87 16.86
CA PRO A 164 -9.63 3.02 17.93
C PRO A 164 -9.91 1.52 17.77
N GLN A 165 -10.74 1.12 16.79
CA GLN A 165 -11.21 -0.24 16.59
C GLN A 165 -10.20 -1.15 15.86
N SER A 166 -9.20 -0.60 15.15
CA SER A 166 -8.21 -1.40 14.41
C SER A 166 -7.17 -2.10 15.30
N ARG A 167 -7.05 -1.71 16.59
CA ARG A 167 -6.13 -2.33 17.55
C ARG A 167 -6.58 -3.70 18.06
N ALA A 168 -7.84 -4.08 17.86
CA ALA A 168 -8.39 -5.34 18.35
C ALA A 168 -8.27 -6.50 17.35
N LEU A 169 -7.94 -6.23 16.08
CA LEU A 169 -7.91 -7.23 15.01
C LEU A 169 -6.51 -7.80 14.70
N VAL A 170 -5.48 -7.37 15.44
CA VAL A 170 -4.08 -7.82 15.28
C VAL A 170 -3.57 -8.52 16.55
N LYS A 171 -4.45 -9.30 17.21
CA LYS A 171 -4.07 -10.21 18.30
C LYS A 171 -4.41 -11.64 17.95
#